data_AF-A0A972GH23-F1
#
_entry.id   AF-A0A972GH23-F1
#
_cell.length_a   1.000
_cell.length_b   1.000
_cell.length_c   1.000
_cell.angle_alpha   90.00
_cell.angle_beta   90.00
_cell.angle_gamma   90.00
#
_symmetry.space_group_name_H-M   'P 1'
#
loop_
_entity.id
_entity.type
_entity.pdbx_description
1 polymer ?
#
loop_
_entity_poly.entity_id
_entity_poly.type
_entity_poly.pdbx_seq_one_letter_code
_entity_poly.pdbx_strand_id
1 'polypeptide(L)'
;MTTNGANFGHVSDNTQLSIAILILENVTVTDATGPYEVLHNIPGARVQFVGETVGLKRADSGMVSLMADYTLDEVAHPDVLVVTPGLMQSKERVLEWLRNAHETTQWTTSVCAGALLLGEAGLLKGKRATTHWGVMDQLTQVGAIPRPEERYVRDDKIITAAGNSAGIDMALYLAGQIAGDETAQLIQLGMVYDPLPPYNAGSPSVVPPHLRELAIENNKEFINHMIARAQQDGLQW
;
A
#
# COMPACT_ATOMS: atom_id res chain seq x y z
N MET A 1 6.19 18.87 -44.54
CA MET A 1 6.66 18.70 -43.16
C MET A 1 5.67 17.76 -42.49
N THR A 2 6.02 16.48 -42.45
CA THR A 2 5.20 15.39 -41.91
C THR A 2 5.29 15.40 -40.39
N THR A 3 4.14 15.40 -39.74
CA THR A 3 3.98 15.21 -38.30
C THR A 3 4.44 13.80 -37.92
N ASN A 4 5.58 13.68 -37.24
CA ASN A 4 5.96 12.45 -36.57
C ASN A 4 5.01 12.23 -35.40
N GLY A 5 4.09 11.28 -35.57
CA GLY A 5 3.28 10.75 -34.48
C GLY A 5 4.19 10.22 -33.38
N ALA A 6 3.81 10.48 -32.14
CA ALA A 6 4.41 9.83 -30.98
C ALA A 6 4.27 8.32 -31.17
N ASN A 7 5.40 7.70 -31.47
CA ASN A 7 5.51 6.27 -31.68
C ASN A 7 5.52 5.66 -30.28
N PHE A 8 4.34 5.25 -29.78
CA PHE A 8 4.28 4.34 -28.63
C PHE A 8 4.97 3.07 -29.09
N GLY A 9 6.21 2.89 -28.65
CA GLY A 9 7.04 1.76 -29.04
C GLY A 9 6.25 0.47 -28.91
N HIS A 10 6.26 -0.32 -29.98
CA HIS A 10 5.93 -1.73 -29.90
C HIS A 10 6.81 -2.36 -28.81
N VAL A 11 6.23 -2.62 -27.64
CA VAL A 11 6.88 -3.45 -26.62
C VAL A 11 6.63 -4.89 -27.04
N SER A 12 7.59 -5.47 -27.76
CA SER A 12 7.73 -6.90 -27.90
C SER A 12 8.78 -7.40 -26.90
N ASP A 13 8.33 -7.74 -25.70
CA ASP A 13 8.80 -8.94 -25.00
C ASP A 13 7.72 -9.43 -24.01
N ASN A 14 7.54 -10.75 -23.99
CA ASN A 14 6.30 -11.45 -23.67
C ASN A 14 6.07 -11.70 -22.17
N THR A 15 6.35 -10.73 -21.30
CA THR A 15 6.09 -10.88 -19.86
C THR A 15 5.46 -9.60 -19.29
N GLN A 16 4.17 -9.69 -19.00
CA GLN A 16 3.38 -8.64 -18.39
C GLN A 16 3.84 -8.45 -16.93
N LEU A 17 4.20 -7.23 -16.51
CA LEU A 17 4.61 -6.92 -15.13
C LEU A 17 3.42 -7.13 -14.19
N SER A 18 3.47 -8.17 -13.36
CA SER A 18 2.37 -8.54 -12.46
C SER A 18 2.45 -7.78 -11.13
N ILE A 19 1.39 -7.03 -10.81
CA ILE A 19 1.32 -6.21 -9.58
C ILE A 19 0.11 -6.67 -8.76
N ALA A 20 0.36 -7.23 -7.58
CA ALA A 20 -0.68 -7.60 -6.63
C ALA A 20 -0.88 -6.49 -5.60
N ILE A 21 -2.11 -5.99 -5.49
CA ILE A 21 -2.53 -5.12 -4.38
C ILE A 21 -3.45 -5.96 -3.49
N LEU A 22 -2.96 -6.33 -2.31
CA LEU A 22 -3.76 -7.06 -1.32
C LEU A 22 -4.87 -6.13 -0.83
N ILE A 23 -6.12 -6.56 -0.92
CA ILE A 23 -7.28 -5.90 -0.32
C ILE A 23 -8.06 -6.89 0.55
N LEU A 24 -8.36 -6.45 1.76
CA LEU A 24 -9.02 -7.22 2.80
C LEU A 24 -10.28 -6.48 3.28
N GLU A 25 -11.08 -7.10 4.14
CA GLU A 25 -12.22 -6.38 4.76
C GLU A 25 -11.70 -5.18 5.57
N ASN A 26 -12.47 -4.12 5.67
CA ASN A 26 -12.05 -2.85 6.25
C ASN A 26 -10.75 -2.25 5.67
N VAL A 27 -10.44 -2.52 4.40
CA VAL A 27 -9.36 -1.80 3.70
C VAL A 27 -9.61 -0.29 3.71
N THR A 28 -8.57 0.50 3.97
CA THR A 28 -8.61 1.95 3.73
C THR A 28 -8.51 2.19 2.22
N VAL A 29 -9.56 2.74 1.60
CA VAL A 29 -9.68 2.84 0.13
C VAL A 29 -8.42 3.43 -0.51
N THR A 30 -7.93 4.55 0.02
CA THR A 30 -6.79 5.29 -0.53
C THR A 30 -5.48 4.51 -0.43
N ASP A 31 -5.33 3.61 0.54
CA ASP A 31 -4.12 2.78 0.66
C ASP A 31 -4.00 1.79 -0.50
N ALA A 32 -5.14 1.36 -1.07
CA ALA A 32 -5.19 0.52 -2.27
C ALA A 32 -5.21 1.37 -3.54
N THR A 33 -6.10 2.36 -3.61
CA THR A 33 -6.36 3.10 -4.86
C THR A 33 -5.28 4.12 -5.18
N GLY A 34 -4.57 4.66 -4.18
CA GLY A 34 -3.47 5.60 -4.38
C GLY A 34 -2.31 4.96 -5.16
N PRO A 35 -1.74 3.84 -4.68
CA PRO A 35 -0.76 3.09 -5.46
C PRO A 35 -1.32 2.59 -6.80
N TYR A 36 -2.55 2.08 -6.83
CA TYR A 36 -3.20 1.63 -8.07
C TYR A 36 -3.14 2.70 -9.17
N GLU A 37 -3.57 3.94 -8.87
CA GLU A 37 -3.65 5.05 -9.84
C GLU A 37 -2.31 5.34 -10.51
N VAL A 38 -1.20 5.12 -9.80
CA VAL A 38 0.15 5.28 -10.37
C VAL A 38 0.58 4.01 -11.12
N LEU A 39 0.49 2.86 -10.45
CA LEU A 39 1.09 1.61 -10.93
C LEU A 39 0.40 1.05 -12.18
N HIS A 40 -0.90 1.28 -12.35
CA HIS A 40 -1.62 0.83 -13.55
C HIS A 40 -1.20 1.58 -14.82
N ASN A 41 -0.51 2.73 -14.69
CA ASN A 41 0.00 3.52 -15.80
C ASN A 41 1.44 3.15 -16.21
N ILE A 42 2.09 2.21 -15.49
CA ILE A 42 3.39 1.68 -15.91
C ILE A 42 3.21 0.82 -17.19
N PRO A 43 3.98 1.06 -18.26
CA PRO A 43 3.88 0.27 -19.48
C PRO A 43 4.05 -1.24 -19.23
N GLY A 44 3.08 -2.03 -19.69
CA GLY A 44 3.09 -3.49 -19.51
C GLY A 44 2.64 -3.97 -18.13
N ALA A 45 2.22 -3.08 -17.22
CA ALA A 45 1.70 -3.48 -15.92
C ALA A 45 0.31 -4.12 -16.00
N ARG A 46 0.11 -5.16 -15.17
CA ARG A 46 -1.18 -5.73 -14.83
C ARG A 46 -1.37 -5.62 -13.33
N VAL A 47 -2.19 -4.66 -12.92
CA VAL A 47 -2.55 -4.49 -11.51
C VAL A 47 -3.76 -5.34 -11.18
N GLN A 48 -3.67 -6.11 -10.10
CA GLN A 48 -4.68 -7.07 -9.67
C GLN A 48 -5.03 -6.77 -8.20
N PHE A 49 -6.31 -6.54 -7.91
CA PHE A 49 -6.79 -6.56 -6.54
C PHE A 49 -6.98 -8.00 -6.08
N VAL A 50 -6.24 -8.38 -5.04
CA VAL A 50 -6.13 -9.75 -4.54
C VAL A 50 -6.72 -9.81 -3.14
N GLY A 51 -7.60 -10.77 -2.87
CA GLY A 51 -8.14 -11.02 -1.52
C GLY A 51 -8.06 -12.49 -1.13
N GLU A 52 -8.46 -12.83 0.11
CA GLU A 52 -8.59 -14.23 0.53
C GLU A 52 -9.61 -15.03 -0.29
N THR A 53 -10.61 -14.30 -0.81
CA THR A 53 -11.69 -14.78 -1.69
C THR A 53 -12.04 -13.68 -2.68
N VAL A 54 -12.50 -14.05 -3.88
CA VAL A 54 -13.08 -13.13 -4.86
C VAL A 54 -14.34 -12.48 -4.28
N GLY A 55 -14.55 -11.20 -4.59
CA GLY A 55 -15.76 -10.47 -4.23
C GLY A 55 -15.49 -9.11 -3.59
N LEU A 56 -16.57 -8.45 -3.20
CA LEU A 56 -16.51 -7.13 -2.57
C LEU A 56 -15.86 -7.21 -1.20
N LYS A 57 -14.92 -6.30 -0.94
CA LYS A 57 -14.33 -6.02 0.37
C LYS A 57 -14.84 -4.67 0.83
N ARG A 58 -15.54 -4.64 1.96
CA ARG A 58 -16.10 -3.40 2.51
C ARG A 58 -14.97 -2.56 3.09
N ALA A 59 -14.86 -1.31 2.68
CA ALA A 59 -13.86 -0.40 3.23
C ALA A 59 -14.18 0.02 4.67
N ASP A 60 -13.15 0.49 5.39
CA ASP A 60 -13.25 1.01 6.76
C ASP A 60 -14.31 2.10 6.96
N SER A 61 -14.55 2.92 5.93
CA SER A 61 -15.60 3.94 5.89
C SER A 61 -17.04 3.39 5.94
N GLY A 62 -17.23 2.08 5.72
CA GLY A 62 -18.54 1.43 5.70
C GLY A 62 -19.39 1.68 4.44
N MET A 63 -19.01 2.62 3.56
CA MET A 63 -19.80 2.98 2.37
C MET A 63 -19.24 2.40 1.07
N VAL A 64 -17.93 2.50 0.89
CA VAL A 64 -17.25 2.04 -0.33
C VAL A 64 -16.92 0.56 -0.22
N SER A 65 -16.97 -0.14 -1.35
CA SER A 65 -16.41 -1.50 -1.49
C SER A 65 -15.43 -1.53 -2.65
N LEU A 66 -14.35 -2.27 -2.49
CA LEU A 66 -13.42 -2.61 -3.57
C LEU A 66 -13.67 -4.06 -4.00
N MET A 67 -13.57 -4.34 -5.30
CA MET A 67 -13.70 -5.71 -5.82
C MET A 67 -12.33 -6.38 -5.77
N ALA A 68 -12.22 -7.52 -5.09
CA ALA A 68 -11.11 -8.45 -5.28
C ALA A 68 -11.47 -9.38 -6.44
N ASP A 69 -10.84 -9.20 -7.60
CA ASP A 69 -11.07 -10.05 -8.77
C ASP A 69 -10.27 -11.35 -8.72
N TYR A 70 -9.25 -11.41 -7.85
CA TYR A 70 -8.35 -12.55 -7.73
C TYR A 70 -8.17 -12.99 -6.27
N THR A 71 -7.87 -14.26 -6.09
CA THR A 71 -7.47 -14.84 -4.81
C THR A 71 -5.95 -14.82 -4.61
N LEU A 72 -5.52 -14.98 -3.36
CA LEU A 72 -4.11 -15.17 -2.99
C LEU A 72 -3.43 -16.26 -3.85
N ASP A 73 -4.12 -17.38 -4.08
CA ASP A 73 -3.59 -18.54 -4.80
C ASP A 73 -3.46 -18.28 -6.31
N GLU A 74 -4.35 -17.47 -6.89
CA GLU A 74 -4.31 -17.10 -8.32
C GLU A 74 -3.18 -16.11 -8.63
N VAL A 75 -2.70 -15.37 -7.63
CA VAL A 75 -1.61 -14.40 -7.75
C VAL A 75 -0.53 -14.69 -6.70
N ALA A 76 0.00 -15.92 -6.71
CA ALA A 76 0.99 -16.39 -5.74
C ALA A 76 2.40 -15.77 -5.93
N HIS A 77 2.74 -15.35 -7.15
CA HIS A 77 4.08 -14.89 -7.52
C HIS A 77 4.03 -13.55 -8.29
N PRO A 78 3.58 -12.45 -7.68
CA PRO A 78 3.62 -11.14 -8.32
C PRO A 78 5.06 -10.62 -8.41
N ASP A 79 5.34 -9.78 -9.42
CA ASP A 79 6.60 -9.04 -9.50
C ASP A 79 6.64 -7.93 -8.44
N VAL A 80 5.50 -7.28 -8.21
CA VAL A 80 5.33 -6.21 -7.23
C VAL A 80 4.17 -6.54 -6.30
N LEU A 81 4.42 -6.48 -5.00
CA LEU A 81 3.40 -6.62 -3.98
C LEU A 81 3.13 -5.26 -3.31
N VAL A 82 1.86 -4.90 -3.14
CA VAL A 82 1.40 -3.77 -2.33
C VAL A 82 0.48 -4.30 -1.23
N VAL A 83 0.92 -4.18 0.02
CA VAL A 83 0.17 -4.63 1.20
C VAL A 83 -0.55 -3.44 1.83
N THR A 84 -1.87 -3.50 1.87
CA THR A 84 -2.72 -2.52 2.57
C THR A 84 -3.15 -3.08 3.93
N PRO A 85 -3.61 -2.23 4.87
CA PRO A 85 -4.27 -2.72 6.07
C PRO A 85 -5.62 -3.37 5.76
N GLY A 86 -6.10 -4.19 6.69
CA GLY A 86 -7.45 -4.74 6.67
C GLY A 86 -7.59 -5.96 7.59
N LEU A 87 -8.82 -6.44 7.70
CA LEU A 87 -9.25 -7.60 8.46
C LEU A 87 -9.30 -8.85 7.59
N MET A 88 -8.81 -9.95 8.13
CA MET A 88 -8.69 -11.23 7.44
C MET A 88 -9.41 -12.36 8.15
N GLN A 89 -9.88 -13.35 7.40
CA GLN A 89 -10.50 -14.57 7.93
C GLN A 89 -9.43 -15.50 8.52
N SER A 90 -8.29 -15.62 7.85
CA SER A 90 -7.17 -16.46 8.28
C SER A 90 -5.86 -15.68 8.23
N LYS A 91 -5.42 -15.19 9.39
CA LYS A 91 -4.17 -14.45 9.53
C LYS A 91 -2.97 -15.25 9.05
N GLU A 92 -2.83 -16.50 9.47
CA GLU A 92 -1.69 -17.33 9.05
C GLU A 92 -1.67 -17.56 7.53
N ARG A 93 -2.83 -17.74 6.88
CA ARG A 93 -2.89 -17.88 5.42
C ARG A 93 -2.38 -16.63 4.71
N VAL A 94 -2.76 -15.44 5.18
CA VAL A 94 -2.26 -14.17 4.63
C VAL A 94 -0.76 -14.03 4.88
N LEU A 95 -0.28 -14.28 6.10
CA LEU A 95 1.16 -14.18 6.43
C LEU A 95 2.00 -15.18 5.64
N GLU A 96 1.52 -16.41 5.44
CA GLU A 96 2.18 -17.42 4.59
C GLU A 96 2.24 -16.97 3.14
N TRP A 97 1.14 -16.48 2.58
CA TRP A 97 1.14 -15.92 1.22
C TRP A 97 2.12 -14.75 1.07
N LEU A 98 2.18 -13.84 2.05
CA LEU A 98 3.12 -12.73 2.05
C LEU A 98 4.58 -13.21 2.04
N ARG A 99 4.92 -14.23 2.85
CA ARG A 99 6.26 -14.83 2.85
C ARG A 99 6.59 -15.42 1.47
N ASN A 100 5.70 -16.23 0.91
CA ASN A 100 5.91 -16.90 -0.37
C ASN A 100 6.02 -15.91 -1.54
N ALA A 101 5.14 -14.92 -1.60
CA ALA A 101 5.20 -13.87 -2.61
C ALA A 101 6.50 -13.05 -2.49
N HIS A 102 6.90 -12.72 -1.26
CA HIS A 102 8.12 -11.96 -1.01
C HIS A 102 9.36 -12.66 -1.59
N GLU A 103 9.45 -13.99 -1.56
CA GLU A 103 10.59 -14.73 -2.12
C GLU A 103 10.84 -14.39 -3.60
N THR A 104 9.78 -14.26 -4.39
CA THR A 104 9.87 -14.08 -5.85
C THR A 104 9.69 -12.63 -6.31
N THR A 105 9.13 -11.75 -5.48
CA THR A 105 8.93 -10.33 -5.86
C THR A 105 10.25 -9.63 -6.19
N GLN A 106 10.18 -8.73 -7.18
CA GLN A 106 11.16 -7.68 -7.42
C GLN A 106 11.00 -6.56 -6.39
N TRP A 107 9.76 -6.27 -5.98
CA TRP A 107 9.44 -5.28 -4.95
C TRP A 107 8.34 -5.75 -4.00
N THR A 108 8.57 -5.61 -2.71
CA THR A 108 7.54 -5.80 -1.68
C THR A 108 7.27 -4.47 -1.02
N THR A 109 6.03 -4.00 -1.11
CA THR A 109 5.66 -2.68 -0.60
C THR A 109 4.47 -2.75 0.33
N SER A 110 4.33 -1.73 1.17
CA SER A 110 3.13 -1.56 1.98
C SER A 110 2.75 -0.10 2.13
N VAL A 111 1.48 0.14 2.42
CA VAL A 111 0.95 1.45 2.80
C VAL A 111 0.33 1.36 4.19
N CYS A 112 0.44 2.43 4.97
CA CYS A 112 -0.22 2.56 6.26
C CYS A 112 0.14 1.39 7.21
N ALA A 113 -0.83 0.85 7.93
CA ALA A 113 -0.66 -0.29 8.82
C ALA A 113 -0.38 -1.63 8.09
N GLY A 114 -0.39 -1.68 6.74
CA GLY A 114 0.05 -2.84 5.97
C GLY A 114 1.52 -3.23 6.24
N ALA A 115 2.35 -2.28 6.69
CA ALA A 115 3.71 -2.57 7.14
C ALA A 115 3.75 -3.53 8.34
N LEU A 116 2.72 -3.52 9.20
CA LEU A 116 2.66 -4.43 10.35
C LEU A 116 2.43 -5.87 9.90
N LEU A 117 1.64 -6.11 8.84
CA LEU A 117 1.47 -7.45 8.25
C LEU A 117 2.79 -7.97 7.68
N LEU A 118 3.58 -7.12 7.01
CA LEU A 118 4.93 -7.48 6.58
C LEU A 118 5.83 -7.82 7.79
N GLY A 119 5.71 -7.05 8.87
CA GLY A 119 6.45 -7.29 10.11
C GLY A 119 6.07 -8.61 10.79
N GLU A 120 4.78 -8.91 10.91
CA GLU A 120 4.25 -10.15 11.47
C GLU A 120 4.61 -11.38 10.62
N ALA A 121 4.71 -11.22 9.29
CA ALA A 121 5.27 -12.21 8.38
C ALA A 121 6.79 -12.41 8.56
N GLY A 122 7.44 -11.61 9.42
CA GLY A 122 8.87 -11.67 9.72
C GLY A 122 9.76 -10.92 8.71
N LEU A 123 9.17 -10.21 7.75
CA LEU A 123 9.87 -9.61 6.61
C LEU A 123 10.58 -8.29 6.98
N LEU A 124 10.20 -7.66 8.09
CA LEU A 124 10.78 -6.38 8.52
C LEU A 124 11.83 -6.50 9.63
N LYS A 125 12.23 -7.72 10.01
CA LYS A 125 13.21 -7.91 11.09
C LYS A 125 14.56 -7.28 10.74
N GLY A 126 14.98 -6.29 11.53
CA GLY A 126 16.20 -5.52 11.33
C GLY A 126 16.15 -4.50 10.19
N LYS A 127 14.98 -4.32 9.55
CA LYS A 127 14.79 -3.43 8.39
C LYS A 127 14.30 -2.05 8.83
N ARG A 128 14.72 -1.00 8.13
CA ARG A 128 14.13 0.33 8.28
C ARG A 128 12.72 0.33 7.69
N ALA A 129 11.75 0.84 8.43
CA ALA A 129 10.37 0.92 7.97
C ALA A 129 9.64 2.14 8.53
N THR A 130 8.62 2.59 7.80
CA THR A 130 7.60 3.54 8.26
C THR A 130 6.22 2.88 8.18
N THR A 131 5.21 3.49 8.80
CA THR A 131 3.82 3.02 8.81
C THR A 131 2.91 4.21 9.14
N HIS A 132 1.61 3.98 9.35
CA HIS A 132 0.74 5.05 9.84
C HIS A 132 1.19 5.54 11.22
N TRP A 133 1.22 6.86 11.40
CA TRP A 133 1.75 7.49 12.62
C TRP A 133 1.10 6.98 13.92
N GLY A 134 -0.20 6.66 13.86
CA GLY A 134 -0.96 6.16 15.00
C GLY A 134 -0.56 4.75 15.48
N VAL A 135 0.22 4.01 14.69
CA VAL A 135 0.71 2.65 15.02
C VAL A 135 2.22 2.51 14.87
N MET A 136 2.95 3.63 14.75
CA MET A 136 4.40 3.64 14.54
C MET A 136 5.19 2.83 15.57
N ASP A 137 4.80 2.90 16.85
CA ASP A 137 5.48 2.20 17.94
C ASP A 137 5.42 0.66 17.78
N GLN A 138 4.42 0.14 17.06
CA GLN A 138 4.24 -1.30 16.82
C GLN A 138 5.31 -1.88 15.89
N LEU A 139 5.98 -1.05 15.06
CA LEU A 139 7.09 -1.51 14.22
C LEU A 139 8.24 -2.13 15.04
N THR A 140 8.50 -1.62 16.24
CA THR A 140 9.54 -2.19 17.11
C THR A 140 9.19 -3.60 17.58
N GLN A 141 7.90 -3.90 17.77
CA GLN A 141 7.42 -5.19 18.25
C GLN A 141 7.61 -6.31 17.22
N VAL A 142 7.55 -5.95 15.93
CA VAL A 142 7.82 -6.84 14.79
C VAL A 142 9.30 -6.83 14.37
N GLY A 143 10.17 -6.19 15.15
CA GLY A 143 11.62 -6.18 14.95
C GLY A 143 12.11 -5.19 13.87
N ALA A 144 11.26 -4.27 13.40
CA ALA A 144 11.66 -3.22 12.47
C ALA A 144 12.32 -2.03 13.18
N ILE A 145 13.04 -1.21 12.42
CA ILE A 145 13.67 0.05 12.86
C ILE A 145 12.79 1.22 12.38
N PRO A 146 11.99 1.85 13.26
CA PRO A 146 11.00 2.85 12.86
C PRO A 146 11.64 4.12 12.27
N ARG A 147 10.97 4.72 11.29
CA ARG A 147 11.33 5.99 10.65
C ARG A 147 10.10 6.94 10.60
N PRO A 148 9.71 7.53 11.73
CA PRO A 148 8.46 8.27 11.87
C PRO A 148 8.32 9.51 10.99
N GLU A 149 9.44 10.14 10.65
CA GLU A 149 9.46 11.38 9.84
C GLU A 149 9.56 11.09 8.33
N GLU A 150 9.77 9.83 7.94
CA GLU A 150 9.90 9.45 6.53
C GLU A 150 8.54 9.06 5.96
N ARG A 151 8.13 9.74 4.89
CA ARG A 151 6.86 9.51 4.19
C ARG A 151 6.78 8.15 3.52
N TYR A 152 7.91 7.69 2.99
CA TYR A 152 8.16 6.31 2.58
C TYR A 152 9.63 5.98 2.82
N VAL A 153 9.93 4.70 3.05
CA VAL A 153 11.26 4.20 3.41
C VAL A 153 11.56 2.99 2.53
N ARG A 154 12.67 3.05 1.82
CA ARG A 154 13.25 1.89 1.12
C ARG A 154 14.35 1.25 1.95
N ASP A 155 14.29 -0.06 2.10
CA ASP A 155 15.37 -0.91 2.61
C ASP A 155 15.43 -2.18 1.72
N ASP A 156 16.45 -2.25 0.87
CA ASP A 156 16.59 -3.28 -0.17
C ASP A 156 15.41 -3.26 -1.17
N LYS A 157 14.73 -4.40 -1.38
CA LYS A 157 13.52 -4.53 -2.19
C LYS A 157 12.22 -4.23 -1.45
N ILE A 158 12.30 -3.86 -0.17
CA ILE A 158 11.14 -3.50 0.64
C ILE A 158 10.96 -1.98 0.64
N ILE A 159 9.75 -1.51 0.33
CA ILE A 159 9.37 -0.10 0.46
C ILE A 159 8.11 0.02 1.32
N THR A 160 8.23 0.65 2.49
CA THR A 160 7.07 0.93 3.34
C THR A 160 6.69 2.39 3.22
N ALA A 161 5.40 2.68 3.08
CA ALA A 161 4.85 4.04 3.07
C ALA A 161 4.05 4.30 4.34
N ALA A 162 3.98 5.58 4.73
CA ALA A 162 3.08 6.03 5.78
C ALA A 162 1.60 5.86 5.32
N GLY A 163 0.66 6.52 6.00
CA GLY A 163 -0.77 6.37 5.70
C GLY A 163 -1.23 7.07 4.42
N ASN A 164 -2.28 6.51 3.80
CA ASN A 164 -3.15 7.17 2.83
C ASN A 164 -2.37 7.71 1.61
N SER A 165 -2.26 9.03 1.49
CA SER A 165 -1.67 9.68 0.32
C SER A 165 -0.18 9.38 0.14
N ALA A 166 0.52 8.90 1.17
CA ALA A 166 1.92 8.47 1.05
C ALA A 166 2.08 7.29 0.07
N GLY A 167 1.03 6.49 -0.15
CA GLY A 167 1.02 5.43 -1.15
C GLY A 167 1.20 5.95 -2.59
N ILE A 168 0.74 7.16 -2.90
CA ILE A 168 0.91 7.78 -4.23
C ILE A 168 2.37 8.15 -4.45
N ASP A 169 3.00 8.81 -3.47
CA ASP A 169 4.41 9.21 -3.55
C ASP A 169 5.35 7.99 -3.64
N MET A 170 5.07 6.96 -2.84
CA MET A 170 5.80 5.70 -2.88
C MET A 170 5.67 5.03 -4.25
N ALA A 171 4.47 5.00 -4.81
CA ALA A 171 4.22 4.38 -6.10
C ALA A 171 4.86 5.18 -7.26
N LEU A 172 4.93 6.51 -7.19
CA LEU A 172 5.65 7.33 -8.17
C LEU A 172 7.16 7.07 -8.11
N TYR A 173 7.72 7.00 -6.91
CA TYR A 173 9.10 6.59 -6.72
C TYR A 173 9.35 5.18 -7.30
N LEU A 174 8.47 4.22 -7.02
CA LEU A 174 8.55 2.86 -7.53
C LEU A 174 8.44 2.79 -9.06
N ALA A 175 7.54 3.57 -9.67
CA ALA A 175 7.43 3.68 -11.12
C ALA A 175 8.75 4.14 -11.76
N GLY A 176 9.46 5.08 -11.13
CA GLY A 176 10.79 5.51 -11.55
C GLY A 176 11.84 4.39 -11.46
N GLN A 177 11.76 3.56 -10.41
CA GLN A 177 12.65 2.40 -10.26
C GLN A 177 12.38 1.31 -11.31
N ILE A 178 11.14 1.15 -11.77
CA ILE A 178 10.72 0.09 -12.70
C ILE A 178 10.86 0.51 -14.16
N ALA A 179 10.37 1.70 -14.52
CA ALA A 179 10.20 2.16 -15.90
C ALA A 179 10.99 3.44 -16.22
N GLY A 180 11.83 3.90 -15.29
CA GLY A 180 12.66 5.11 -15.42
C GLY A 180 11.93 6.40 -15.08
N ASP A 181 12.73 7.43 -14.75
CA ASP A 181 12.23 8.73 -14.27
C ASP A 181 11.30 9.44 -15.27
N GLU A 182 11.57 9.34 -16.57
CA GLU A 182 10.73 9.95 -17.61
C GLU A 182 9.30 9.38 -17.57
N THR A 183 9.16 8.06 -17.44
CA THR A 183 7.85 7.42 -17.30
C THR A 183 7.15 7.87 -16.03
N ALA A 184 7.85 7.91 -14.90
CA ALA A 184 7.27 8.36 -13.62
C ALA A 184 6.79 9.82 -13.69
N GLN A 185 7.55 10.71 -14.32
CA GLN A 185 7.17 12.11 -14.51
C GLN A 185 5.96 12.26 -15.44
N LEU A 186 5.87 11.45 -16.50
CA LEU A 186 4.69 11.43 -17.38
C LEU A 186 3.43 10.95 -16.64
N ILE A 187 3.56 9.92 -15.79
CA ILE A 187 2.46 9.45 -14.94
C ILE A 187 2.05 10.56 -13.95
N GLN A 188 3.01 11.19 -13.28
CA GLN A 188 2.75 12.30 -12.35
C GLN A 188 1.99 13.44 -13.03
N LEU A 189 2.40 13.83 -14.24
CA LEU A 189 1.74 14.87 -15.03
C LEU A 189 0.34 14.44 -15.48
N GLY A 190 0.18 13.19 -15.94
CA GLY A 190 -1.10 12.65 -16.39
C GLY A 190 -2.16 12.63 -15.28
N MET A 191 -1.74 12.37 -14.05
CA MET A 191 -2.59 12.42 -12.86
C MET A 191 -2.77 13.83 -12.29
N VAL A 192 -2.03 14.82 -12.81
CA VAL A 192 -1.97 16.18 -12.24
C VAL A 192 -1.61 16.15 -10.75
N TYR A 193 -0.65 15.30 -10.39
CA TYR A 193 -0.22 15.15 -9.00
C TYR A 193 0.73 16.29 -8.58
N ASP A 194 0.13 17.46 -8.34
CA ASP A 194 0.73 18.69 -7.82
C ASP A 194 -0.04 19.12 -6.55
N PRO A 195 0.16 18.43 -5.41
CA PRO A 195 -0.63 18.66 -4.22
C PRO A 195 -0.33 20.02 -3.58
N LEU A 196 -1.37 20.82 -3.35
CA LEU A 196 -1.31 22.07 -2.59
C LEU A 196 -2.27 22.03 -1.38
N PRO A 197 -1.91 21.33 -0.28
CA PRO A 197 -2.79 21.20 0.88
C PRO A 197 -3.12 22.57 1.50
N PRO A 198 -4.40 22.85 1.83
CA PRO A 198 -4.80 24.14 2.42
C PRO A 198 -4.41 24.28 3.91
N TYR A 199 -3.93 23.21 4.54
CA TYR A 199 -3.54 23.19 5.94
C TYR A 199 -2.19 22.49 6.14
N ASN A 200 -1.38 22.98 7.07
CA ASN A 200 -0.11 22.33 7.47
C ASN A 200 -0.31 21.41 8.68
N ALA A 201 -1.13 20.36 8.50
CA ALA A 201 -1.54 19.44 9.58
C ALA A 201 -1.37 17.96 9.20
N GLY A 202 -0.68 17.66 8.10
CA GLY A 202 -0.53 16.30 7.56
C GLY A 202 0.54 15.44 8.26
N SER A 203 1.30 16.00 9.21
CA SER A 203 2.31 15.27 9.98
C SER A 203 2.16 15.50 11.49
N PRO A 204 2.34 14.47 12.34
CA PRO A 204 2.36 14.61 13.79
C PRO A 204 3.42 15.59 14.31
N SER A 205 4.49 15.81 13.55
CA SER A 205 5.58 16.73 13.92
C SER A 205 5.29 18.20 13.65
N VAL A 206 4.26 18.51 12.84
CA VAL A 206 3.90 19.90 12.47
C VAL A 206 2.50 20.32 12.92
N VAL A 207 1.60 19.37 13.15
CA VAL A 207 0.22 19.65 13.58
C VAL A 207 0.20 20.29 14.98
N PRO A 208 -0.70 21.26 15.26
CA PRO A 208 -0.84 21.83 16.60
C PRO A 208 -1.05 20.75 17.68
N PRO A 209 -0.41 20.87 18.87
CA PRO A 209 -0.45 19.82 19.89
C PRO A 209 -1.87 19.37 20.30
N HIS A 210 -2.79 20.31 20.49
CA HIS A 210 -4.18 19.99 20.85
C HIS A 210 -4.92 19.16 19.78
N LEU A 211 -4.61 19.38 18.49
CA LEU A 211 -5.18 18.57 17.41
C LEU A 211 -4.52 17.19 17.34
N ARG A 212 -3.24 17.09 17.68
CA ARG A 212 -2.55 15.79 17.81
C ARG A 212 -3.18 14.93 18.90
N GLU A 213 -3.43 15.52 20.08
CA GLU A 213 -4.07 14.84 21.21
C GLU A 213 -5.47 14.35 20.83
N LEU A 214 -6.29 15.22 20.22
CA LEU A 214 -7.61 14.85 19.72
C LEU A 214 -7.54 13.74 18.65
N ALA A 215 -6.57 13.81 17.73
CA ALA A 215 -6.39 12.77 16.72
C ALA A 215 -6.02 11.42 17.35
N ILE A 216 -5.21 11.41 18.41
CA ILE A 216 -4.86 10.18 19.15
C ILE A 216 -6.10 9.57 19.80
N GLU A 217 -6.95 10.38 20.42
CA GLU A 217 -8.21 9.92 21.03
C GLU A 217 -9.16 9.35 19.98
N ASN A 218 -9.41 10.09 18.90
CA ASN A 218 -10.26 9.62 17.79
C ASN A 218 -9.73 8.32 17.16
N ASN A 219 -8.41 8.19 17.02
CA ASN A 219 -7.81 6.99 16.44
C ASN A 219 -7.98 5.76 17.36
N LYS A 220 -7.92 5.94 18.70
CA LYS A 220 -8.21 4.86 19.65
C LYS A 220 -9.65 4.39 19.54
N GLU A 221 -10.61 5.31 19.45
CA GLU A 221 -12.02 4.96 19.26
C GLU A 221 -12.25 4.22 17.95
N PHE A 222 -11.65 4.69 16.86
CA PHE A 222 -11.70 4.03 15.56
C PHE A 222 -11.14 2.60 15.61
N ILE A 223 -9.94 2.41 16.16
CA ILE A 223 -9.33 1.07 16.31
C ILE A 223 -10.22 0.16 17.17
N ASN A 224 -10.75 0.66 18.29
CA ASN A 224 -11.66 -0.13 19.13
C ASN A 224 -12.92 -0.56 18.37
N HIS A 225 -13.48 0.33 17.54
CA HIS A 225 -14.63 0.00 16.68
C HIS A 225 -14.28 -1.08 15.65
N MET A 226 -13.11 -0.98 15.02
CA MET A 226 -12.62 -2.01 14.08
C MET A 226 -12.46 -3.37 14.76
N ILE A 227 -11.83 -3.42 15.94
CA ILE A 227 -11.64 -4.65 16.70
C ILE A 227 -12.99 -5.28 17.08
N ALA A 228 -13.93 -4.46 17.57
CA ALA A 228 -15.27 -4.94 17.93
C ALA A 228 -16.00 -5.53 16.72
N ARG A 229 -15.89 -4.90 15.55
CA ARG A 229 -16.48 -5.41 14.31
C ARG A 229 -15.80 -6.69 13.83
N ALA A 230 -14.47 -6.76 13.89
CA ALA A 230 -13.72 -7.96 13.58
C ALA A 230 -14.19 -9.16 14.41
N GLN A 231 -14.38 -8.97 15.72
CA GLN A 231 -14.88 -10.00 16.63
C GLN A 231 -16.32 -10.44 16.30
N GLN A 232 -17.18 -9.51 15.90
CA GLN A 232 -18.56 -9.82 15.48
C GLN A 232 -18.60 -10.65 14.20
N ASP A 233 -17.73 -10.33 13.24
CA ASP A 233 -17.69 -10.94 11.92
C ASP A 233 -16.77 -12.17 11.84
N GLY A 234 -16.11 -12.54 12.96
CA GLY A 234 -15.17 -13.66 13.02
C GLY A 234 -13.85 -13.43 12.27
N LEU A 235 -13.45 -12.17 12.12
CA LEU A 235 -12.23 -11.73 11.43
C LEU A 235 -11.10 -11.40 12.42
N GLN A 236 -9.88 -11.36 11.90
CA GLN A 236 -8.63 -11.09 12.60
C GLN A 236 -7.97 -9.81 12.07
N TRP A 237 -7.35 -9.04 12.97
CA TRP A 237 -6.51 -7.88 12.64
C TRP A 237 -5.04 -8.28 12.55
#